data_AF-D6RH70-F1
#
_entry.id   AF-D6RH70-F1
#
_cell.length_a   1.000
_cell.length_b   1.000
_cell.length_c   1.000
_cell.angle_alpha   90.00
_cell.angle_beta   90.00
_cell.angle_gamma   90.00
#
_symmetry.space_group_name_H-M   'P 1'
#
loop_
_entity.id
_entity.type
_entity.pdbx_description
1 polymer ?
#
loop_
_entity_poly.entity_id
_entity_poly.type
_entity_poly.pdbx_seq_one_letter_code
_entity_poly.pdbx_strand_id
1 'polypeptide(L)'
;MEQRALKKMVESIRKTVKSFKKFEVECLIRLFYSLVGCPVGKMDNTGLDCNTFRGVLQNIFGMTNDMLMNRVFFVFDKDGDGYVNLEEWIKGLAVFLRGTFEEKMR
;
A
#
# COMPACT_ATOMS: atom_id res chain seq x y z
N MET A 1 -9.55 20.91 -4.26
CA MET A 1 -8.35 20.45 -5.01
C MET A 1 -8.06 18.97 -4.78
N GLU A 2 -8.14 18.51 -3.53
CA GLU A 2 -7.96 17.12 -3.09
C GLU A 2 -8.77 16.08 -3.89
N GLN A 3 -10.07 16.32 -4.11
CA GLN A 3 -10.94 15.38 -4.85
C GLN A 3 -10.54 15.18 -6.32
N ARG A 4 -9.90 16.19 -6.95
CA ARG A 4 -9.39 16.08 -8.33
C ARG A 4 -8.09 15.29 -8.38
N ALA A 5 -7.20 15.47 -7.38
CA ALA A 5 -5.96 14.71 -7.26
C ALA A 5 -6.25 13.23 -6.99
N LEU A 6 -7.16 12.94 -6.06
CA LEU A 6 -7.60 11.57 -5.73
C LEU A 6 -8.16 10.85 -6.96
N LYS A 7 -9.06 11.50 -7.72
CA LYS A 7 -9.59 10.92 -8.97
C LYS A 7 -8.47 10.56 -9.96
N LYS A 8 -7.46 11.42 -10.13
CA LYS A 8 -6.31 11.12 -11.01
C LYS A 8 -5.50 9.92 -10.52
N MET A 9 -5.22 9.85 -9.21
CA MET A 9 -4.48 8.73 -8.61
C MET A 9 -5.25 7.41 -8.77
N VAL A 10 -6.55 7.40 -8.47
CA VAL A 10 -7.42 6.24 -8.64
C VAL A 10 -7.39 5.74 -10.09
N GLU A 11 -7.55 6.62 -11.07
CA GLU A 11 -7.51 6.20 -12.48
C GLU A 11 -6.12 5.73 -12.92
N SER A 12 -5.03 6.30 -12.37
CA SER A 12 -3.67 5.81 -12.63
C SER A 12 -3.48 4.39 -12.10
N ILE A 13 -3.79 4.16 -10.83
CA ILE A 13 -3.63 2.87 -10.16
C ILE A 13 -4.54 1.80 -10.76
N ARG A 14 -5.75 2.16 -11.19
CA ARG A 14 -6.64 1.20 -11.89
C ARG A 14 -6.12 0.74 -13.24
N LYS A 15 -5.12 1.42 -13.84
CA LYS A 15 -4.46 0.91 -15.05
C LYS A 15 -3.53 -0.25 -14.73
N THR A 16 -2.87 -0.21 -13.57
CA THR A 16 -1.89 -1.21 -13.14
C THR A 16 -2.51 -2.34 -12.31
N VAL A 17 -3.46 -2.03 -11.43
CA VAL A 17 -4.09 -2.99 -10.51
C VAL A 17 -5.56 -3.19 -10.90
N LYS A 18 -5.90 -4.42 -11.32
CA LYS A 18 -7.27 -4.81 -11.76
C LYS A 18 -8.05 -5.61 -10.72
N SER A 19 -7.39 -6.10 -9.68
CA SER A 19 -7.99 -6.96 -8.65
C SER A 19 -8.92 -6.20 -7.69
N PHE A 20 -8.89 -4.87 -7.67
CA PHE A 20 -9.74 -4.01 -6.83
C PHE A 20 -10.76 -3.18 -7.64
N LYS A 21 -11.94 -2.98 -7.07
CA LYS A 21 -12.97 -2.07 -7.57
C LYS A 21 -12.53 -0.61 -7.34
N LYS A 22 -13.12 0.32 -8.11
CA LYS A 22 -12.78 1.75 -8.04
C LYS A 22 -12.88 2.33 -6.63
N PHE A 23 -13.98 2.02 -5.92
CA PHE A 23 -14.18 2.52 -4.56
C PHE A 23 -13.16 1.91 -3.57
N GLU A 24 -12.74 0.67 -3.77
CA GLU A 24 -11.74 0.01 -2.92
C GLU A 24 -10.39 0.71 -3.07
N VAL A 25 -9.98 1.01 -4.31
CA VAL A 25 -8.77 1.79 -4.58
C VAL A 25 -8.84 3.17 -3.93
N GLU A 26 -10.00 3.84 -3.99
CA GLU A 26 -10.18 5.13 -3.31
C GLU A 26 -10.00 5.00 -1.78
N CYS A 27 -10.61 3.99 -1.16
CA CYS A 27 -10.47 3.73 0.27
C CYS A 27 -9.01 3.40 0.64
N LEU A 28 -8.31 2.61 -0.17
CA LEU A 28 -6.92 2.24 0.08
C LEU A 28 -5.97 3.44 -0.02
N ILE A 29 -6.19 4.36 -0.97
CA ILE A 29 -5.43 5.61 -1.06
C ILE A 29 -5.68 6.47 0.19
N ARG A 30 -6.94 6.61 0.61
CA ARG A 30 -7.28 7.39 1.82
C ARG A 30 -6.64 6.78 3.07
N LEU A 31 -6.68 5.45 3.19
CA LEU A 31 -6.04 4.73 4.30
C LEU A 31 -4.53 4.98 4.31
N PHE A 32 -3.87 4.88 3.16
CA PHE A 32 -2.45 5.17 3.04
C PHE A 32 -2.09 6.56 3.58
N TYR A 33 -2.77 7.60 3.10
CA TYR A 33 -2.52 8.97 3.55
C TYR A 33 -2.86 9.18 5.03
N SER A 34 -3.88 8.48 5.55
CA SER A 34 -4.22 8.49 6.97
C SER A 34 -3.13 7.85 7.83
N LEU A 35 -2.47 6.79 7.35
CA LEU A 35 -1.39 6.11 8.05
C LEU A 35 -0.10 6.93 8.02
N VAL A 36 0.18 7.58 6.90
CA VAL A 36 1.31 8.51 6.74
C VAL A 36 1.12 9.80 7.54
N GLY A 37 -0.13 10.16 7.88
CA GLY A 37 -0.44 11.40 8.59
C GLY A 37 -0.35 12.66 7.70
N CYS A 38 -0.52 12.51 6.39
CA CYS A 38 -0.43 13.61 5.42
C CYS A 38 -1.74 13.83 4.63
N PRO A 39 -2.01 15.06 4.16
CA PRO A 39 -3.16 15.31 3.30
C PRO A 39 -3.11 14.53 1.98
N VAL A 40 -4.27 14.07 1.51
CA VAL A 40 -4.38 13.30 0.26
C VAL A 40 -3.91 14.16 -0.94
N GLY A 41 -3.03 13.60 -1.75
CA GLY A 41 -2.53 14.24 -2.97
C GLY A 41 -1.35 15.18 -2.76
N LYS A 42 -0.76 15.20 -1.56
CA LYS A 42 0.61 15.69 -1.37
C LYS A 42 1.56 14.73 -2.12
N MET A 43 2.42 15.30 -2.97
CA MET A 43 3.31 14.63 -3.94
C MET A 43 4.75 14.47 -3.44
N ASP A 44 4.99 14.73 -2.16
CA ASP A 44 6.26 14.43 -1.51
C ASP A 44 6.54 12.92 -1.55
N ASN A 45 7.83 12.53 -1.50
CA ASN A 45 8.32 11.15 -1.35
C ASN A 45 7.91 10.57 0.01
N THR A 46 6.62 10.57 0.31
CA THR A 46 6.09 10.11 1.58
C THR A 46 5.64 8.67 1.40
N GLY A 47 6.31 7.78 2.11
CA GLY A 47 5.99 6.36 2.20
C GLY A 47 5.81 5.93 3.64
N LEU A 48 5.29 4.73 3.84
CA LEU A 48 5.23 4.11 5.15
C LEU A 48 6.61 3.55 5.49
N ASP A 49 7.25 4.09 6.52
CA ASP A 49 8.47 3.49 7.05
C ASP A 49 8.19 2.09 7.62
N CYS A 50 9.26 1.34 7.86
CA CYS A 50 9.18 -0.03 8.37
C CYS A 50 8.40 -0.15 9.70
N ASN A 51 8.53 0.79 10.63
CA ASN A 51 7.83 0.73 11.91
C ASN A 51 6.33 1.01 11.74
N THR A 52 5.98 2.02 10.93
CA THR A 52 4.60 2.36 10.62
C THR A 52 3.90 1.19 9.91
N PHE A 53 4.56 0.59 8.90
CA PHE A 53 4.02 -0.56 8.19
C PHE A 53 3.91 -1.81 9.09
N ARG A 54 4.88 -2.06 9.99
CA ARG A 54 4.77 -3.11 11.00
C ARG A 54 3.56 -2.92 11.91
N GLY A 55 3.28 -1.68 12.33
CA GLY A 55 2.08 -1.34 13.08
C GLY A 55 0.79 -1.72 12.34
N VAL A 56 0.75 -1.54 11.01
CA VAL A 56 -0.36 -2.02 10.18
C VAL A 56 -0.47 -3.54 10.21
N LEU A 57 0.64 -4.26 9.97
CA LEU A 57 0.66 -5.72 9.98
C LEU A 57 0.18 -6.30 11.31
N GLN A 58 0.58 -5.69 12.42
CA GLN A 58 0.16 -6.12 13.74
C GLN A 58 -1.30 -5.78 14.03
N ASN A 59 -1.71 -4.53 13.82
CA ASN A 59 -3.03 -4.04 14.25
C ASN A 59 -4.17 -4.47 13.32
N ILE A 60 -3.92 -4.55 12.01
CA ILE A 60 -4.95 -4.88 11.01
C ILE A 60 -4.95 -6.38 10.69
N PHE A 61 -3.76 -6.98 10.54
CA PHE A 61 -3.62 -8.36 10.10
C PHE A 61 -3.29 -9.34 11.24
N GLY A 62 -3.13 -8.84 12.47
CA GLY A 62 -2.82 -9.68 13.63
C GLY A 62 -1.46 -10.38 13.56
N MET A 63 -0.55 -9.89 12.71
CA MET A 63 0.77 -10.50 12.54
C MET A 63 1.68 -10.09 13.70
N THR A 64 2.18 -11.06 14.46
CA THR A 64 3.01 -10.81 15.66
C THR A 64 4.45 -11.30 15.52
N ASN A 65 4.78 -12.02 14.47
CA ASN A 65 6.13 -12.50 14.24
C ASN A 65 6.98 -11.43 13.52
N ASP A 66 7.94 -10.88 14.24
CA ASP A 66 8.82 -9.79 13.77
C ASP A 66 9.60 -10.12 12.49
N MET A 67 10.09 -11.37 12.37
CA MET A 67 10.84 -11.79 11.18
C MET A 67 9.93 -11.89 9.97
N LEU A 68 8.70 -12.40 10.15
CA LEU A 68 7.71 -12.44 9.07
C LEU A 68 7.28 -11.04 8.67
N MET A 69 7.00 -10.14 9.62
CA MET A 69 6.64 -8.76 9.31
C MET A 69 7.73 -8.03 8.53
N ASN A 70 9.01 -8.24 8.88
CA ASN A 70 10.14 -7.71 8.11
C ASN A 70 10.16 -8.25 6.67
N ARG A 71 9.96 -9.56 6.50
CA ARG A 71 9.93 -10.15 5.16
C ARG A 71 8.77 -9.60 4.32
N VAL A 72 7.60 -9.43 4.92
CA VAL A 72 6.44 -8.83 4.24
C VAL A 72 6.74 -7.38 3.85
N PHE A 73 7.39 -6.61 4.72
CA PHE A 73 7.83 -5.25 4.39
C PHE A 73 8.72 -5.24 3.14
N PHE A 74 9.78 -6.05 3.09
CA PHE A 74 10.67 -6.14 1.93
C PHE A 74 10.01 -6.68 0.66
N VAL A 75 8.91 -7.42 0.78
CA VAL A 75 8.13 -7.84 -0.40
C VAL A 75 7.32 -6.66 -0.96
N PHE A 76 6.87 -5.76 -0.10
CA PHE A 76 6.10 -4.57 -0.47
C PHE A 76 7.01 -3.45 -1.01
N ASP A 77 8.12 -3.16 -0.33
CA ASP A 77 9.17 -2.21 -0.74
C ASP A 77 9.96 -2.79 -1.94
N LYS A 78 9.56 -2.42 -3.16
CA LYS A 78 10.08 -2.98 -4.41
C LYS A 78 11.29 -2.25 -4.91
N ASP A 79 11.38 -0.95 -4.68
CA ASP A 79 12.55 -0.15 -5.05
C ASP A 79 13.67 -0.19 -3.99
N GLY A 80 13.36 -0.67 -2.78
CA GLY A 80 14.34 -0.87 -1.72
C GLY A 80 14.76 0.43 -1.04
N ASP A 81 13.93 1.48 -1.12
CA ASP A 81 14.23 2.78 -0.52
C ASP A 81 13.99 2.82 1.00
N GLY A 82 13.47 1.73 1.57
CA GLY A 82 13.17 1.60 2.99
C GLY A 82 11.82 2.18 3.39
N TYR A 83 10.98 2.53 2.42
CA TYR A 83 9.60 2.99 2.59
C TYR A 83 8.68 2.23 1.65
N VAL A 84 7.41 2.09 2.04
CA VAL A 84 6.36 1.59 1.13
C VAL A 84 5.61 2.79 0.60
N ASN A 85 5.80 3.10 -0.68
CA ASN A 85 5.08 4.19 -1.34
C ASN A 85 3.62 3.80 -1.70
N LEU A 86 2.82 4.75 -2.20
CA LEU A 86 1.40 4.51 -2.49
C LEU A 86 1.19 3.40 -3.54
N GLU A 87 2.05 3.32 -4.55
CA GLU A 87 1.93 2.33 -5.62
C GLU A 87 2.26 0.93 -5.09
N GLU A 88 3.33 0.80 -4.31
CA GLU A 88 3.74 -0.41 -3.62
C GLU A 88 2.72 -0.89 -2.61
N TRP A 89 2.14 0.04 -1.84
CA TRP A 89 1.05 -0.24 -0.91
C TRP A 89 -0.12 -0.94 -1.61
N ILE A 90 -0.62 -0.37 -2.71
CA ILE A 90 -1.78 -0.94 -3.40
C ILE A 90 -1.44 -2.22 -4.17
N LYS A 91 -0.29 -2.27 -4.85
CA LYS A 91 0.16 -3.49 -5.56
C LYS A 91 0.44 -4.63 -4.58
N GLY A 92 1.12 -4.34 -3.48
CA GLY A 92 1.42 -5.29 -2.43
C GLY A 92 0.13 -5.87 -1.84
N LEU A 93 -0.85 -5.02 -1.48
CA LEU A 93 -2.15 -5.48 -0.99
C LEU A 93 -2.93 -6.27 -2.04
N ALA A 94 -2.81 -5.93 -3.33
CA ALA A 94 -3.45 -6.67 -4.41
C ALA A 94 -2.98 -8.12 -4.45
N VAL A 95 -1.67 -8.35 -4.37
CA VAL A 95 -1.09 -9.69 -4.34
C VAL A 95 -1.37 -10.36 -2.99
N PHE A 96 -1.16 -9.65 -1.89
CA PHE A 96 -1.30 -10.19 -0.54
C PHE A 96 -2.73 -10.72 -0.26
N LEU A 97 -3.75 -9.94 -0.63
CA LEU A 97 -5.15 -10.27 -0.35
C LEU A 97 -5.82 -11.07 -1.46
N ARG A 98 -5.51 -10.79 -2.74
CA ARG A 98 -6.24 -11.32 -3.90
C ARG A 98 -5.34 -11.98 -4.95
N GLY A 99 -4.03 -12.04 -4.70
CA GLY A 99 -3.09 -12.68 -5.60
C GLY A 99 -3.28 -14.19 -5.64
N THR A 100 -3.02 -14.75 -6.82
CA THR A 100 -2.89 -16.18 -7.06
C THR A 100 -1.71 -16.76 -6.26
N PHE A 101 -1.69 -18.08 -6.14
CA PHE A 101 -0.56 -18.78 -5.51
C PHE A 101 0.77 -18.46 -6.21
N GLU A 102 0.78 -18.44 -7.54
CA GLU A 102 1.97 -18.12 -8.33
C GLU A 102 2.48 -16.69 -8.07
N GLU A 103 1.59 -15.70 -8.01
CA GLU A 103 1.96 -14.32 -7.70
C GLU A 103 2.51 -14.16 -6.29
N LYS A 104 2.05 -14.98 -5.34
CA LYS A 104 2.54 -14.98 -3.95
C LYS A 104 3.87 -15.71 -3.77
N MET A 105 4.24 -16.58 -4.71
CA MET A 105 5.49 -17.35 -4.70
C MET A 105 6.64 -16.67 -5.45
N ARG A 106 6.36 -15.61 -6.21
CA ARG A 106 7.38 -14.77 -6.85
C ARG A 106 7.98 -13.77 -5.86
#